data_AF-A0A2T4JDA8-F1
#
_entry.id   AF-A0A2T4JDA8-F1
#
_cell.length_a   1.000
_cell.length_b   1.000
_cell.length_c   1.000
_cell.angle_alpha   90.00
_cell.angle_beta   90.00
_cell.angle_gamma   90.00
#
_symmetry.space_group_name_H-M   'P 1'
#
loop_
_entity.id
_entity.type
_entity.pdbx_description
1 polymer ?
#
loop_
_entity_poly.entity_id
_entity_poly.type
_entity_poly.pdbx_seq_one_letter_code
_entity_poly.pdbx_strand_id
1 'polypeptide(L)'
;MSVTYDFAVRAGNSGTTKNEVGLVLTHKARSADGAVQPVDLTGADVVFTARLVLRKPSVLRKSSGAGEISLTPAEGRILIPFSAADTRALWGEATGPEVILSYEVEVRRTDPPSQRTIMQGRLKVLPGGNDD
;
A
#
# COMPACT_ATOMS: atom_id res chain seq x y z
N MET A 1 -23.46 -6.37 8.80
CA MET A 1 -21.99 -6.43 8.99
C MET A 1 -21.40 -5.17 8.36
N SER A 2 -20.72 -4.33 9.14
CA SER A 2 -19.98 -3.18 8.61
C SER A 2 -18.69 -3.68 7.97
N VAL A 3 -18.39 -3.26 6.74
CA VAL A 3 -17.10 -3.51 6.12
C VAL A 3 -16.12 -2.47 6.64
N THR A 4 -15.13 -2.91 7.42
CA THR A 4 -14.04 -2.05 7.89
C THR A 4 -12.98 -1.94 6.78
N TYR A 5 -12.56 -0.71 6.49
CA TYR A 5 -11.48 -0.40 5.56
C TYR A 5 -10.29 0.14 6.34
N ASP A 6 -9.07 -0.12 5.86
CA ASP A 6 -7.87 0.38 6.51
C ASP A 6 -7.72 1.90 6.31
N PHE A 7 -8.05 2.37 5.10
CA PHE A 7 -8.08 3.78 4.75
C PHE A 7 -8.93 4.03 3.48
N ALA A 8 -9.22 5.31 3.23
CA ALA A 8 -9.89 5.78 2.02
C ALA A 8 -9.03 6.81 1.28
N VAL A 9 -9.03 6.75 -0.04
CA VAL A 9 -8.40 7.74 -0.92
C VAL A 9 -9.41 8.27 -1.93
N ARG A 10 -9.27 9.53 -2.33
CA ARG A 10 -10.01 10.08 -3.48
C ARG A 10 -9.17 9.94 -4.73
N ALA A 11 -9.79 9.59 -5.84
CA ALA A 11 -9.14 9.61 -7.14
C ALA A 11 -8.64 11.04 -7.42
N GLY A 12 -7.37 11.19 -7.77
CA GLY A 12 -6.82 12.50 -8.11
C GLY A 12 -7.42 13.06 -9.39
N ASN A 13 -7.44 14.39 -9.52
CA ASN A 13 -7.79 15.06 -10.77
C ASN A 13 -6.55 15.21 -11.66
N SER A 14 -6.75 15.43 -12.96
CA SER A 14 -5.70 15.97 -13.82
C SER A 14 -5.49 17.44 -13.47
N GLY A 15 -4.39 17.78 -12.79
CA GLY A 15 -4.08 19.14 -12.37
C GLY A 15 -2.61 19.31 -11.95
N THR A 16 -2.19 20.56 -11.72
CA THR A 16 -0.80 20.96 -11.46
C THR A 16 -0.28 20.62 -10.07
N THR A 17 -1.16 20.38 -9.09
CA THR A 17 -0.76 20.12 -7.71
C THR A 17 -0.39 18.65 -7.53
N LYS A 18 0.90 18.37 -7.34
CA LYS A 18 1.42 17.03 -6.99
C LYS A 18 1.09 16.70 -5.53
N ASN A 19 -0.19 16.60 -5.19
CA ASN A 19 -0.60 16.08 -3.89
C ASN A 19 -0.42 14.56 -3.91
N GLU A 20 0.49 14.07 -3.08
CA GLU A 20 0.75 12.65 -2.89
C GLU A 20 0.14 12.21 -1.56
N VAL A 21 -0.78 11.24 -1.62
CA VAL A 21 -1.26 10.52 -0.43
C VAL A 21 -0.44 9.25 -0.29
N GLY A 22 -0.30 8.70 0.92
CA GLY A 22 0.54 7.51 1.10
C GLY A 22 0.05 6.59 2.20
N LEU A 23 0.33 5.30 2.03
CA LEU A 23 0.16 4.31 3.10
C LEU A 23 1.48 4.22 3.89
N VAL A 24 1.41 4.47 5.19
CA VAL A 24 2.52 4.29 6.11
C VAL A 24 2.25 3.06 6.98
N LEU A 25 3.15 2.09 6.92
CA LEU A 25 3.12 0.89 7.76
C LEU A 25 4.36 0.83 8.63
N THR A 26 4.24 0.19 9.78
CA THR A 26 5.37 -0.18 10.63
C THR A 26 5.32 -1.67 10.89
N HIS A 27 6.29 -2.41 10.36
CA HIS A 27 6.42 -3.84 10.61
C HIS A 27 7.05 -4.04 11.99
N LYS A 28 6.33 -4.75 12.87
CA LYS A 28 6.74 -5.01 14.25
C LYS A 28 6.64 -6.49 14.55
N ALA A 29 7.55 -6.99 15.37
CA ALA A 29 7.51 -8.33 15.92
C ALA A 29 7.33 -8.26 17.43
N ARG A 30 6.67 -9.28 17.99
CA ARG A 30 6.61 -9.48 19.43
C ARG A 30 7.67 -10.50 19.82
N SER A 31 8.60 -10.13 20.70
CA SER A 31 9.61 -11.04 21.26
C SER A 31 8.99 -12.00 22.28
N ALA A 32 9.75 -13.03 22.66
CA ALA A 32 9.30 -14.07 23.59
C ALA A 32 8.95 -13.53 24.99
N ASP A 33 9.54 -12.40 25.38
CA ASP A 33 9.25 -11.65 26.61
C ASP A 33 8.01 -10.74 26.51
N GLY A 34 7.35 -10.71 25.34
CA GLY A 34 6.14 -9.93 25.10
C GLY A 34 6.38 -8.50 24.63
N ALA A 35 7.62 -8.01 24.57
CA ALA A 35 7.94 -6.68 24.05
C ALA A 35 7.65 -6.58 22.54
N VAL A 36 7.17 -5.43 22.08
CA VAL A 36 6.89 -5.17 20.66
C VAL A 36 7.97 -4.24 20.13
N GLN A 37 8.74 -4.71 19.17
CA GLN A 37 9.84 -3.95 18.57
C GLN A 37 9.69 -3.88 17.05
N PRO A 38 10.15 -2.79 16.40
CA PRO A 38 10.24 -2.74 14.96
C PRO A 38 11.11 -3.88 14.40
N VAL A 39 10.70 -4.42 13.25
CA VAL A 39 11.52 -5.38 12.51
C VAL A 39 12.47 -4.59 11.62
N ASP A 40 13.78 -4.84 11.74
CA ASP A 40 14.76 -4.28 10.81
C ASP A 40 14.52 -4.80 9.38
N LEU A 41 14.29 -3.87 8.46
CA LEU A 41 14.04 -4.15 7.05
C LEU A 41 15.30 -4.04 6.18
N THR A 42 16.48 -3.95 6.77
CA THR A 42 17.74 -3.90 6.01
C THR A 42 17.86 -5.16 5.15
N GLY A 43 18.13 -4.96 3.86
CA GLY A 43 18.20 -6.02 2.85
C GLY A 43 16.84 -6.61 2.44
N ALA A 44 15.72 -6.01 2.85
CA ALA A 44 14.40 -6.44 2.41
C ALA A 44 13.97 -5.77 1.09
N ASP A 45 13.29 -6.52 0.23
CA ASP A 45 12.48 -6.00 -0.86
C ASP A 45 11.01 -6.02 -0.46
N VAL A 46 10.34 -4.90 -0.68
CA VAL A 46 8.93 -4.69 -0.35
C VAL A 46 8.15 -4.49 -1.64
N VAL A 47 7.06 -5.24 -1.78
CA VAL A 47 6.15 -5.16 -2.93
C VAL A 47 4.75 -4.84 -2.43
N PHE A 48 4.18 -3.74 -2.93
CA PHE A 48 2.78 -3.41 -2.76
C PHE A 48 2.00 -3.85 -4.01
N THR A 49 0.85 -4.47 -3.81
CA THR A 49 -0.06 -4.85 -4.90
C THR A 49 -1.51 -4.55 -4.51
N ALA A 50 -2.25 -3.84 -5.36
CA ALA A 50 -3.69 -3.59 -5.22
C ALA A 50 -4.48 -4.30 -6.33
N ARG A 51 -5.61 -4.92 -5.97
CA ARG A 51 -6.48 -5.71 -6.87
C ARG A 51 -7.95 -5.45 -6.53
N LEU A 52 -8.83 -5.47 -7.53
CA LEU A 52 -10.30 -5.41 -7.32
C LEU A 52 -10.81 -6.62 -6.55
N VAL A 53 -10.33 -7.80 -6.92
CA VAL A 53 -10.66 -9.07 -6.28
C VAL A 53 -9.39 -9.89 -6.20
N LEU A 54 -9.23 -10.66 -5.11
CA LEU A 54 -8.17 -11.67 -5.00
C LEU A 54 -8.19 -12.54 -6.27
N ARG A 55 -7.02 -12.76 -6.89
CA ARG A 55 -6.82 -13.49 -8.17
C ARG A 55 -7.14 -12.75 -9.48
N LYS A 56 -7.53 -11.47 -9.46
CA LYS A 56 -7.52 -10.62 -10.68
C LYS A 56 -6.16 -9.97 -10.90
N PRO A 57 -5.83 -9.51 -12.12
CA PRO A 57 -4.64 -8.69 -12.37
C PRO A 57 -4.55 -7.52 -11.38
N SER A 58 -3.33 -7.12 -11.04
CA SER A 58 -3.12 -5.95 -10.19
C SER A 58 -3.46 -4.68 -10.95
N VAL A 59 -4.28 -3.83 -10.33
CA VAL A 59 -4.58 -2.49 -10.83
C VAL A 59 -3.39 -1.56 -10.61
N LEU A 60 -2.69 -1.77 -9.49
CA LEU A 60 -1.47 -1.05 -9.15
C LEU A 60 -0.49 -2.01 -8.49
N ARG A 61 0.78 -1.91 -8.88
CA ARG A 61 1.88 -2.63 -8.25
C ARG A 61 3.04 -1.65 -8.08
N LYS A 62 3.61 -1.59 -6.88
CA LYS A 62 4.81 -0.80 -6.57
C LYS A 62 5.86 -1.66 -5.89
N SER A 63 7.13 -1.33 -6.04
CA SER A 63 8.21 -2.04 -5.35
C SER A 63 9.35 -1.13 -4.89
N SER A 64 9.95 -1.46 -3.75
CA SER A 64 11.15 -0.77 -3.27
C SER A 64 12.33 -0.96 -4.20
N GLY A 65 12.50 -2.13 -4.83
CA GLY A 65 13.56 -2.36 -5.82
C GLY A 65 13.48 -1.44 -7.05
N ALA A 66 12.31 -0.87 -7.34
CA ALA A 66 12.11 0.11 -8.41
C ALA A 66 12.16 1.57 -7.91
N GLY A 67 12.44 1.81 -6.62
CA GLY A 67 12.44 3.14 -6.01
C GLY A 67 11.06 3.73 -5.73
N GLU A 68 10.00 2.93 -5.87
CA GLU A 68 8.61 3.41 -5.74
C GLU A 68 8.07 3.37 -4.30
N ILE A 69 8.80 2.70 -3.40
CA ILE A 69 8.48 2.53 -1.99
C ILE A 69 9.69 2.99 -1.19
N SER A 70 9.46 3.88 -0.22
CA SER A 70 10.50 4.35 0.69
C SER A 70 10.50 3.52 1.97
N LEU A 71 11.68 3.10 2.41
CA LEU A 71 11.86 2.34 3.65
C LEU A 71 12.69 3.16 4.62
N THR A 72 12.33 3.12 5.90
CA THR A 72 13.22 3.50 7.01
C THR A 72 13.58 2.21 7.75
N PRO A 73 14.66 1.50 7.36
CA PRO A 73 14.86 0.10 7.74
C PRO A 73 14.95 -0.14 9.25
N ALA A 74 15.74 0.68 9.95
CA ALA A 74 15.93 0.57 11.40
C ALA A 74 14.63 0.81 12.21
N GLU A 75 13.66 1.52 11.63
CA GLU A 75 12.36 1.79 12.27
C GLU A 75 11.28 0.80 11.83
N GLY A 76 11.59 -0.16 10.97
CA GLY A 76 10.61 -1.05 10.37
C GLY A 76 9.54 -0.33 9.55
N ARG A 77 9.79 0.92 9.13
CA ARG A 77 8.79 1.78 8.51
C ARG A 77 8.81 1.64 7.00
N ILE A 78 7.61 1.53 6.43
CA ILE A 78 7.35 1.39 5.00
C ILE A 78 6.42 2.52 4.59
N LEU A 79 6.84 3.34 3.62
CA LEU A 79 6.02 4.38 3.00
C LEU A 79 5.76 4.02 1.54
N ILE A 80 4.48 3.84 1.21
CA ILE A 80 4.00 3.59 -0.15
C ILE A 80 3.28 4.85 -0.62
N PRO A 81 3.95 5.73 -1.40
CA PRO A 81 3.33 6.92 -1.96
C PRO A 81 2.40 6.57 -3.12
N PHE A 82 1.27 7.26 -3.19
CA PHE A 82 0.30 7.22 -4.28
C PHE A 82 0.24 8.60 -4.93
N SER A 83 0.60 8.65 -6.20
CA SER A 83 0.41 9.82 -7.04
C SER A 83 -1.07 10.01 -7.42
N ALA A 84 -1.40 11.18 -7.97
CA ALA A 84 -2.69 11.41 -8.60
C ALA A 84 -2.97 10.44 -9.76
N ALA A 85 -1.93 9.98 -10.48
CA ALA A 85 -2.09 8.98 -11.53
C ALA A 85 -2.41 7.59 -10.95
N ASP A 86 -1.74 7.21 -9.86
CA ASP A 86 -1.99 5.95 -9.15
C ASP A 86 -3.44 5.90 -8.67
N THR A 87 -3.89 6.93 -7.95
CA THR A 87 -5.26 6.99 -7.42
C THR A 87 -6.33 7.02 -8.51
N ARG A 88 -6.04 7.57 -9.70
CA ARG A 88 -6.91 7.45 -10.88
C ARG A 88 -6.93 6.05 -11.46
N ALA A 89 -5.78 5.39 -11.58
CA ALA A 89 -5.73 4.00 -12.05
C ALA A 89 -6.53 3.08 -11.13
N LEU A 90 -6.44 3.30 -9.81
CA LEU A 90 -7.25 2.60 -8.81
C LEU A 90 -8.76 2.82 -8.97
N TRP A 91 -9.18 3.96 -9.52
CA TRP A 91 -10.58 4.30 -9.80
C TRP A 91 -11.09 3.82 -11.17
N GLY A 92 -10.24 3.90 -12.20
CA GLY A 92 -10.61 3.78 -13.62
C GLY A 92 -11.28 2.46 -14.05
N GLU A 93 -11.32 1.48 -13.15
CA GLU A 93 -11.99 0.19 -13.36
C GLU A 93 -13.45 0.15 -12.85
N ALA A 94 -14.01 1.26 -12.36
CA ALA A 94 -15.31 1.25 -11.68
C ALA A 94 -16.40 2.08 -12.36
N THR A 95 -17.63 1.56 -12.25
CA THR A 95 -18.87 2.16 -12.73
C THR A 95 -19.82 2.59 -11.58
N GLY A 96 -19.32 2.64 -10.34
CA GLY A 96 -20.11 2.87 -9.13
C GLY A 96 -19.67 4.09 -8.31
N PRO A 97 -20.32 4.36 -7.15
CA PRO A 97 -20.00 5.50 -6.28
C PRO A 97 -18.71 5.33 -5.46
N GLU A 98 -18.18 4.10 -5.37
CA GLU A 98 -16.93 3.77 -4.72
C GLU A 98 -16.31 2.50 -5.32
N VAL A 99 -14.99 2.35 -5.20
CA VAL A 99 -14.26 1.11 -5.53
C VAL A 99 -13.66 0.55 -4.25
N ILE A 100 -13.82 -0.76 -4.07
CA ILE A 100 -13.19 -1.47 -2.97
C ILE A 100 -12.10 -2.37 -3.55
N LEU A 101 -10.87 -2.14 -3.12
CA LEU A 101 -9.70 -2.91 -3.54
C LEU A 101 -9.18 -3.69 -2.34
N SER A 102 -8.72 -4.91 -2.59
CA SER A 102 -7.84 -5.63 -1.67
C SER A 102 -6.40 -5.27 -2.01
N TYR A 103 -5.57 -5.03 -1.00
CA TYR A 103 -4.15 -4.84 -1.19
C TYR A 103 -3.32 -5.80 -0.36
N GLU A 104 -2.10 -6.06 -0.84
CA GLU A 104 -1.09 -6.85 -0.16
C GLU A 104 0.21 -6.02 -0.11
N VAL A 105 0.86 -6.01 1.05
CA VAL A 105 2.23 -5.56 1.23
C VAL A 105 3.05 -6.77 1.61
N GLU A 106 3.92 -7.16 0.71
CA GLU A 106 4.80 -8.29 0.87
C GLU A 106 6.20 -7.80 1.22
N VAL A 107 6.77 -8.31 2.32
CA VAL A 107 8.16 -8.09 2.69
C VAL A 107 8.94 -9.38 2.43
N ARG A 108 9.93 -9.31 1.55
CA ARG A 108 10.84 -10.39 1.16
C ARG A 108 12.23 -10.07 1.68
N ARG A 109 12.82 -10.90 2.54
CA ARG A 109 14.27 -10.80 2.79
C ARG A 109 14.98 -11.65 1.76
N THR A 110 15.93 -11.05 1.06
CA THR A 110 16.71 -11.72 0.02
C THR A 110 18.01 -12.31 0.55
N ASP A 111 18.52 -11.81 1.69
CA ASP A 111 19.74 -12.33 2.34
C ASP A 111 19.75 -12.10 3.87
N PRO A 112 19.77 -13.16 4.70
CA PRO A 112 19.50 -14.54 4.31
C PRO A 112 18.05 -14.65 3.79
N PRO A 113 17.77 -15.49 2.77
CA PRO A 113 16.40 -15.71 2.32
C PRO A 113 15.57 -16.27 3.47
N SER A 114 14.70 -15.43 4.02
CA SER A 114 13.93 -15.72 5.22
C SER A 114 12.43 -15.76 4.93
N GLN A 115 11.67 -15.97 6.00
CA GLN A 115 10.21 -15.90 6.04
C GLN A 115 9.68 -14.70 5.24
N ARG A 116 8.72 -14.99 4.36
CA ARG A 116 7.93 -14.01 3.62
C ARG A 116 6.78 -13.55 4.52
N THR A 117 6.68 -12.25 4.77
CA THR A 117 5.54 -11.67 5.47
C THR A 117 4.61 -11.00 4.46
N ILE A 118 3.32 -11.34 4.50
CA ILE A 118 2.28 -10.69 3.69
C ILE A 118 1.30 -10.02 4.65
N MET A 119 1.20 -8.70 4.54
CA MET A 119 0.16 -7.90 5.20
C MET A 119 -0.94 -7.64 4.19
N GLN A 120 -2.17 -8.04 4.51
CA GLN A 120 -3.33 -7.85 3.64
C GLN A 120 -4.26 -6.80 4.23
N GLY A 121 -4.91 -6.05 3.36
CA GLY A 121 -5.83 -4.99 3.75
C GLY A 121 -6.86 -4.67 2.69
N ARG A 122 -7.74 -3.71 3.01
CA ARG A 122 -8.78 -3.18 2.12
C ARG A 122 -8.68 -1.67 2.02
N LEU A 123 -8.64 -1.20 0.78
CA LEU A 123 -8.62 0.20 0.41
C LEU A 123 -9.97 0.58 -0.21
N LYS A 124 -10.55 1.67 0.28
CA LYS A 124 -11.70 2.32 -0.35
C LYS A 124 -11.23 3.47 -1.25
N VAL A 125 -11.66 3.49 -2.50
CA VAL A 125 -11.40 4.58 -3.45
C VAL A 125 -12.71 5.29 -3.73
N LEU A 126 -12.73 6.60 -3.51
CA LEU A 126 -13.83 7.49 -3.79
C LEU A 126 -13.58 8.25 -5.10
N PRO A 127 -14.63 8.70 -5.79
CA PRO A 127 -14.46 9.56 -6.95
C PRO A 127 -13.70 10.84 -6.57
N GLY A 128 -12.96 11.37 -7.56
CA GLY A 128 -12.38 12.70 -7.46
C GLY A 128 -13.48 13.76 -7.32
N GLY A 129 -13.15 14.92 -6.75
CA GLY A 129 -14.03 16.08 -6.81
C GLY A 129 -13.63 16.91 -8.03
N ASN A 130 -14.57 17.46 -8.81
CA ASN A 130 -14.20 18.48 -9.78
C ASN A 130 -13.76 19.74 -9.00
N ASP A 131 -12.53 20.19 -9.22
CA ASP A 131 -12.15 21.57 -8.92
C ASP A 131 -12.52 22.40 -10.17
N ASP A 132 -13.82 22.62 -10.37
CA ASP A 132 -14.34 23.65 -11.30
C ASP A 132 -14.71 24.90 -10.50
#